data_AF-A0A497P4N2-F1
#
_entry.id   AF-A0A497P4N2-F1
#
_cell.length_a   1.000
_cell.length_b   1.000
_cell.length_c   1.000
_cell.angle_alpha   90.00
_cell.angle_beta   90.00
_cell.angle_gamma   90.00
#
_symmetry.space_group_name_H-M   'P 1'
#
loop_
_entity.id
_entity.type
_entity.pdbx_description
1 polymer ?
#
loop_
_entity_poly.entity_id
_entity_poly.type
_entity_poly.pdbx_seq_one_letter_code
_entity_poly.pdbx_strand_id
1 'polypeptide(L)' 'MVRPKQALGAMGFPGGYVERRVLHPLLDYESRTPWLNEIIDPMDSESYTHIPQKSSLGMEINWGFIEENRVEVDDEK' A
#
# COMPACT_ATOMS: atom_id res chain seq x y z
N MET A 1 5.87 7.01 27.27
CA MET A 1 6.46 6.91 25.92
C MET A 1 5.35 7.15 24.90
N VAL A 2 5.19 8.39 24.43
CA VAL A 2 4.17 8.73 23.41
C VAL A 2 4.82 8.43 22.05
N ARG A 3 4.38 7.37 21.37
CA ARG A 3 4.82 7.13 19.99
C ARG A 3 4.23 8.24 19.10
N PRO A 4 5.01 8.84 18.19
CA PRO A 4 4.46 9.83 17.26
C PRO A 4 3.31 9.21 16.47
N LYS A 5 2.17 9.91 16.43
CA LYS A 5 1.02 9.50 15.61
C LYS A 5 1.37 9.76 14.14
N GLN A 6 1.34 8.74 13.30
CA GLN A 6 1.43 8.93 11.85
C GLN A 6 0.22 9.74 11.35
N ALA A 7 0.46 10.64 10.38
CA ALA A 7 -0.57 11.45 9.73
C ALA A 7 -0.90 10.90 8.33
N LEU A 8 -1.11 9.60 8.22
CA LEU A 8 -1.49 8.96 6.95
C LEU A 8 -2.90 9.42 6.57
N GLY A 9 -3.11 9.82 5.31
CA GLY A 9 -4.37 10.39 4.83
C GLY A 9 -4.60 11.87 5.15
N ALA A 10 -3.66 12.55 5.81
CA ALA A 10 -3.75 13.99 6.02
C ALA A 10 -3.48 14.75 4.70
N MET A 11 -4.33 15.72 4.38
CA MET A 11 -4.20 16.60 3.21
C MET A 11 -4.19 18.07 3.66
N GLY A 12 -3.42 18.92 2.96
CA GLY A 12 -3.36 20.36 3.22
C GLY A 12 -4.61 21.14 2.76
N PHE A 13 -5.58 20.46 2.19
CA PHE A 13 -6.86 20.96 1.71
C PHE A 13 -7.97 19.95 2.10
N PRO A 14 -9.26 20.30 2.02
CA PRO A 14 -10.35 19.36 2.22
C PRO A 14 -10.27 18.23 1.18
N GLY A 15 -9.65 17.12 1.56
CA GLY A 15 -9.55 15.93 0.74
C GLY A 15 -10.89 15.23 0.69
N GLY A 16 -11.55 15.26 -0.47
CA GLY A 16 -12.84 14.57 -0.66
C GLY A 16 -12.71 13.11 -1.05
N TYR A 17 -11.58 12.71 -1.63
CA TYR A 17 -11.37 11.39 -2.20
C TYR A 17 -9.92 10.95 -2.05
N VAL A 18 -9.73 9.64 -1.90
CA VAL A 18 -8.45 8.97 -2.12
C VAL A 18 -8.52 8.34 -3.50
N GLU A 19 -7.42 8.44 -4.22
CA GLU A 19 -7.32 7.92 -5.57
C GLU A 19 -6.90 6.44 -5.54
N ARG A 20 -7.78 5.57 -6.03
CA ARG A 20 -7.54 4.13 -6.19
C ARG A 20 -7.44 3.77 -7.67
N ARG A 21 -6.22 3.66 -8.20
CA ARG A 21 -5.98 3.50 -9.65
C ARG A 21 -4.63 2.82 -9.96
N VAL A 22 -4.40 2.31 -11.18
CA VAL A 22 -5.30 2.29 -12.36
C VAL A 22 -6.11 0.99 -12.39
N LEU A 23 -7.42 1.12 -12.67
CA LEU A 23 -8.33 0.00 -12.82
C LEU A 23 -8.51 -0.36 -14.30
N HIS A 24 -8.45 -1.65 -14.62
CA HIS A 24 -8.67 -2.16 -15.97
C HIS A 24 -9.58 -3.40 -15.92
N PRO A 25 -10.57 -3.57 -16.82
CA PRO A 25 -11.55 -4.66 -16.73
C PRO A 25 -10.95 -6.08 -16.75
N LEU A 26 -9.77 -6.24 -17.35
CA LEU A 26 -9.08 -7.54 -17.45
C LEU A 26 -8.12 -7.82 -16.28
N LEU A 27 -8.00 -6.89 -15.34
CA LEU A 27 -7.02 -6.98 -14.27
C LEU A 27 -7.74 -6.87 -12.93
N ASP A 28 -7.60 -7.91 -12.12
CA ASP A 28 -7.89 -7.79 -10.69
C ASP A 28 -6.85 -6.83 -10.10
N TYR A 29 -7.30 -5.76 -9.45
CA TYR A 29 -6.44 -4.76 -8.80
C TYR A 29 -5.90 -5.31 -7.48
N GLU A 30 -6.71 -6.09 -6.77
CA GLU A 30 -6.44 -6.51 -5.39
C GLU A 30 -5.37 -7.60 -5.32
N SER A 31 -5.19 -8.36 -6.41
CA SER A 31 -4.22 -9.45 -6.48
C SER A 31 -2.82 -9.03 -6.95
N ARG A 32 -2.56 -7.75 -7.28
CA ARG A 32 -1.36 -7.34 -8.04
C ARG A 32 -0.12 -7.02 -7.22
N THR A 33 -0.21 -7.07 -5.90
CA THR A 33 0.90 -6.70 -5.01
C THR A 33 1.39 -7.89 -4.20
N PRO A 34 2.01 -8.92 -4.83
CA PRO A 34 2.47 -10.13 -4.12
C PRO A 34 3.58 -9.86 -3.08
N TRP A 35 4.27 -8.72 -3.20
CA TRP A 35 5.23 -8.25 -2.21
C TRP A 35 4.58 -7.65 -0.95
N LEU A 36 3.25 -7.60 -0.88
CA LEU A 36 2.48 -7.24 0.31
C LEU A 36 1.64 -8.42 0.77
N ASN A 37 1.54 -8.63 2.09
CA ASN A 37 0.70 -9.68 2.68
C ASN A 37 -0.79 -9.32 2.67
N GLU A 38 -1.11 -8.03 2.53
CA GLU A 38 -2.46 -7.49 2.52
C GLU A 38 -2.52 -6.24 1.62
N ILE A 39 -3.70 -5.95 1.09
CA ILE A 39 -3.93 -4.75 0.27
C ILE A 39 -3.70 -3.49 1.11
N ILE A 40 -3.04 -2.49 0.52
CA ILE A 40 -2.68 -1.25 1.22
C ILE A 40 -3.86 -0.29 1.41
N ASP A 41 -4.83 -0.35 0.50
CA ASP A 41 -5.98 0.54 0.42
C ASP A 41 -7.31 -0.25 0.38
N PRO A 42 -7.61 -1.05 1.42
CA PRO A 42 -8.84 -1.81 1.48
C PRO A 42 -10.04 -0.87 1.40
N MET A 43 -10.98 -1.22 0.53
CA MET A 43 -12.19 -0.46 0.28
C MET A 43 -13.42 -1.30 0.67
N ASP A 44 -14.33 -0.72 1.42
CA ASP A 44 -15.58 -1.40 1.80
C ASP A 44 -16.64 -1.34 0.67
N SER A 45 -17.79 -1.97 0.93
CA SER A 45 -18.93 -1.98 0.00
C SER A 45 -19.55 -0.60 -0.24
N GLU A 46 -19.24 0.39 0.60
CA GLU A 46 -19.71 1.77 0.48
C GLU A 46 -18.69 2.68 -0.21
N SER A 47 -17.58 2.10 -0.72
CA SER A 47 -16.50 2.81 -1.45
C SER A 47 -15.64 3.72 -0.56
N TYR A 48 -15.55 3.45 0.74
CA TYR A 48 -14.61 4.12 1.63
C TYR A 48 -13.32 3.32 1.77
N THR A 49 -12.18 3.99 1.57
CA THR A 49 -10.86 3.43 1.84
C THR A 49 -10.52 3.59 3.33
N HIS A 50 -10.14 2.49 3.98
CA HIS A 50 -9.79 2.50 5.40
C HIS A 50 -8.30 2.71 5.60
N ILE A 51 -7.93 3.77 6.34
CA ILE A 51 -6.53 4.07 6.65
C ILE A 51 -6.00 3.06 7.69
N PRO A 52 -4.90 2.33 7.39
CA PRO A 52 -4.32 1.38 8.32
C PRO A 52 -3.96 2.01 9.68
N GLN A 53 -4.26 1.31 10.77
CA GLN A 53 -3.89 1.72 12.14
C GLN A 53 -2.51 1.19 12.58
N LYS A 54 -1.78 0.60 11.63
CA LYS A 54 -0.48 -0.01 11.84
C LYS A 54 0.62 1.05 11.84
N SER A 55 1.80 0.67 12.32
CA SER A 55 2.94 1.60 12.34
C SER A 55 3.43 1.95 10.94
N SER A 56 4.07 3.11 10.83
CA SER A 56 4.66 3.65 9.61
C SER A 56 3.60 3.95 8.55
N LEU A 57 3.83 3.53 7.32
CA LEU A 57 2.88 3.61 6.22
C LEU A 57 1.81 2.51 6.26
N GLY A 58 1.84 1.63 7.27
CA GLY A 58 0.90 0.54 7.43
C GLY A 58 0.98 -0.56 6.38
N MET A 59 2.08 -0.60 5.61
CA MET A 59 2.35 -1.65 4.61
C MET A 59 2.86 -2.92 5.29
N GLU A 60 2.14 -4.03 5.12
CA GLU A 60 2.63 -5.35 5.53
C GLU A 60 3.44 -5.98 4.42
N ILE A 61 4.76 -5.82 4.52
CA ILE A 61 5.68 -6.29 3.50
C ILE A 61 5.86 -7.81 3.59
N ASN A 62 5.76 -8.49 2.46
CA ASN A 62 6.13 -9.90 2.32
C ASN A 62 7.62 -10.01 2.04
N TRP A 63 8.42 -10.13 3.11
CA TRP A 63 9.87 -10.23 3.02
C TRP A 63 10.34 -11.52 2.35
N GLY A 64 9.60 -12.63 2.50
CA GLY A 64 9.93 -13.90 1.82
C GLY A 64 9.89 -13.74 0.30
N PHE A 65 8.83 -13.11 -0.21
CA PHE A 65 8.72 -12.79 -1.64
C PHE A 65 9.86 -11.89 -2.12
N ILE A 66 10.23 -10.86 -1.35
CA ILE A 66 11.31 -9.94 -1.74
C ILE A 66 12.64 -10.66 -1.85
N GLU A 67 13.02 -11.46 -0.85
CA GLU A 67 14.30 -12.17 -0.86
C GLU A 67 14.36 -13.21 -2.01
N GLU A 68 13.25 -13.90 -2.29
CA GLU A 68 13.17 -14.87 -3.40
C GLU A 68 13.24 -14.23 -4.80
N ASN A 69 12.88 -12.95 -4.92
CA ASN A 69 12.81 -12.22 -6.19
C ASN A 69 13.86 -11.09 -6.28
N ARG A 70 14.88 -11.14 -5.44
CA ARG A 70 15.95 -10.15 -5.46
C ARG A 70 16.75 -10.26 -6.75
N VAL A 71 17.03 -9.11 -7.37
CA VAL A 71 17.83 -9.02 -8.59
C VAL A 71 19.25 -8.64 -8.20
N GLU A 72 20.23 -9.39 -8.68
CA GLU A 72 21.64 -9.03 -8.52
C GLU A 72 21.94 -7.79 -9.34
N VAL A 73 22.71 -6.87 -8.76
CA VAL A 73 23.14 -5.67 -9.47
C VAL A 73 24.42 -6.03 -10.22
N ASP A 74 24.39 -5.99 -11.55
CA ASP A 74 25.63 -5.99 -12.35
C ASP A 74 26.27 -4.60 -12.20
N ASP A 75 27.35 -4.52 -11.43
CA ASP A 75 28.14 -3.29 -11.20
C ASP A 75 28.94 -2.82 -12.46
N GLU A 76 28.65 -3.34 -13.66
CA GLU A 76 29.35 -3.02 -14.91
C GLU A 76 28.71 -1.90 -15.76
N LYS A 77 27.95 -0.97 -15.16
CA LYS A 77 27.51 0.27 -15.86
C LYS A 77 27.74 1.55 -15.08
#